data_AF-A0A8S1RNX5-F1
#
_entry.id   AF-A0A8S1RNX5-F1
#
_cell.length_a   1.000
_cell.length_b   1.000
_cell.length_c   1.000
_cell.angle_alpha   90.00
_cell.angle_beta   90.00
_cell.angle_gamma   90.00
#
_symmetry.space_group_name_H-M   'P 1'
#
loop_
_entity.id
_entity.type
_entity.pdbx_description
1 polymer ?
#
loop_
_entity_poly.entity_id
_entity_poly.type
_entity_poly.pdbx_seq_one_letter_code
_entity_poly.pdbx_strand_id
1 'polypeptide(L)'
;MEIARLNNNKNYKDFDHLIVFSFGTDDVTTKTNDVGGDLEYKRETEGEWQYLQFSYKRYTQQEGHAIAFTLFKDYIEGLKMDVLNSLLTNCLYFSVGHAGKYYANFDGQITKVRFNLGPGSFIDNKVDLLSRIKTKDTLQDVEQVSMYRNFIWNT
;
A
#
# COMPACT_ATOMS: atom_id res chain seq x y z
N MET A 1 8.92 24.30 -3.49
CA MET A 1 7.48 24.11 -3.25
C MET A 1 6.83 23.95 -4.61
N GLU A 2 6.55 22.72 -5.02
CA GLU A 2 5.87 22.44 -6.29
C GLU A 2 4.56 21.73 -6.00
N ILE A 3 3.49 22.33 -6.49
CA ILE A 3 2.17 21.72 -6.59
C ILE A 3 2.24 20.79 -7.79
N ALA A 4 2.33 19.48 -7.57
CA ALA A 4 2.18 18.52 -8.65
C ALA A 4 0.70 18.47 -9.04
N ARG A 5 0.36 19.14 -10.15
CA ARG A 5 -0.81 18.82 -10.96
C ARG A 5 -0.35 17.81 -12.00
N LEU A 6 -1.16 16.77 -12.24
CA LEU A 6 -1.01 15.88 -13.39
C LEU A 6 -0.97 16.73 -14.67
N ASN A 7 0.23 16.90 -15.24
CA ASN A 7 0.48 17.72 -16.44
C ASN A 7 0.14 16.95 -17.72
N ASN A 8 -1.01 16.28 -17.78
CA ASN A 8 -1.49 15.77 -19.05
C ASN A 8 -2.98 16.06 -19.23
N ASN A 9 -3.24 16.71 -20.35
CA ASN A 9 -4.50 17.25 -20.83
C ASN A 9 -5.48 16.13 -21.23
N LYS A 10 -5.75 15.20 -20.31
CA LYS A 10 -6.74 14.12 -20.47
C LYS A 10 -7.88 14.35 -19.49
N ASN A 11 -9.10 14.36 -19.99
CA ASN A 11 -10.29 14.54 -19.16
C ASN A 11 -10.38 13.38 -18.18
N TYR A 12 -10.62 13.68 -16.90
CA TYR A 12 -10.77 12.68 -15.83
C TYR A 12 -11.93 11.69 -16.11
N LYS A 13 -12.87 12.06 -17.00
CA LYS A 13 -13.97 11.21 -17.46
C LYS A 13 -13.55 10.02 -18.32
N ASP A 14 -12.33 10.02 -18.85
CA ASP A 14 -11.83 8.95 -19.71
C ASP A 14 -11.21 7.79 -18.91
N PHE A 15 -11.15 7.91 -17.58
CA PHE A 15 -10.62 6.90 -16.65
C PHE A 15 -11.72 6.34 -15.75
N ASP A 16 -12.79 5.82 -16.35
CA ASP A 16 -13.84 5.05 -15.65
C ASP A 16 -13.32 3.67 -15.15
N HIS A 17 -12.01 3.51 -15.04
CA HIS A 17 -11.39 2.43 -14.31
C HIS A 17 -11.62 2.70 -12.82
N LEU A 18 -12.22 1.74 -12.12
CA LEU A 18 -12.20 1.72 -10.66
C LEU A 18 -10.74 1.89 -10.23
N ILE A 19 -10.43 3.01 -9.58
CA ILE A 19 -9.17 3.15 -8.85
C ILE A 19 -9.31 2.18 -7.67
N VAL A 20 -8.30 1.37 -7.44
CA VAL A 20 -8.27 0.36 -6.39
C VAL A 20 -6.87 0.23 -5.83
N PHE A 21 -6.76 -0.28 -4.61
CA PHE A 21 -5.49 -0.80 -4.10
C PHE A 21 -5.40 -2.28 -4.44
N SER A 22 -4.58 -2.62 -5.44
CA SER A 22 -4.36 -4.01 -5.84
C SER A 22 -3.21 -4.62 -5.02
N PHE A 23 -3.47 -5.80 -4.46
CA PHE A 23 -2.47 -6.62 -3.77
C PHE A 23 -2.38 -7.97 -4.45
N GLY A 24 -1.16 -8.47 -4.64
CA GLY A 24 -0.92 -9.74 -5.32
C GLY A 24 0.30 -10.47 -4.74
N THR A 25 0.27 -11.79 -4.85
CA THR A 25 1.32 -12.69 -4.37
C THR A 25 1.34 -14.00 -5.17
N ASP A 26 2.43 -14.75 -5.05
CA ASP A 26 2.52 -16.09 -5.64
C ASP A 26 1.76 -17.14 -4.82
N ASP A 27 1.32 -18.19 -5.51
CA ASP A 27 0.88 -19.44 -4.89
C ASP A 27 1.48 -20.64 -5.63
N VAL A 28 2.33 -21.38 -4.93
CA VAL A 28 3.01 -22.56 -5.47
C VAL A 28 2.05 -23.74 -5.66
N THR A 29 0.90 -23.73 -4.97
CA THR A 29 -0.09 -24.81 -5.06
C THR A 29 -0.81 -24.78 -6.41
N THR A 30 -1.30 -23.61 -6.79
CA THR A 30 -1.95 -23.36 -8.08
C THR A 30 -0.95 -23.03 -9.20
N LYS A 31 0.33 -22.82 -8.88
CA LYS A 31 1.40 -22.43 -9.81
C LYS A 31 1.13 -21.10 -10.51
N THR A 32 0.48 -20.17 -9.83
CA THR A 32 0.26 -18.81 -10.30
C THR A 32 1.16 -17.84 -9.57
N ASN A 33 1.64 -16.82 -10.28
CA ASN A 33 2.42 -15.72 -9.72
C ASN A 33 1.56 -14.50 -9.37
N ASP A 34 0.25 -14.61 -9.52
CA ASP A 34 -0.70 -13.50 -9.38
C ASP A 34 -2.02 -14.00 -8.74
N VAL A 35 -1.94 -14.46 -7.49
CA VAL A 35 -3.12 -14.53 -6.63
C VAL A 35 -3.26 -13.17 -5.96
N GLY A 36 -4.33 -12.46 -6.29
CA GLY A 36 -4.52 -11.11 -5.82
C GLY A 36 -5.98 -10.76 -5.59
N GLY A 37 -6.16 -9.55 -5.07
CA GLY A 37 -7.45 -8.93 -4.90
C GLY A 37 -7.29 -7.44 -4.69
N ASP A 38 -8.42 -6.77 -4.82
CA ASP A 38 -8.50 -5.32 -4.78
C ASP A 38 -9.21 -4.87 -3.50
N LEU A 39 -8.70 -3.80 -2.90
CA LEU A 39 -9.40 -3.03 -1.87
C LEU A 39 -9.90 -1.72 -2.47
N GLU A 40 -11.02 -1.22 -1.94
CA GLU A 40 -11.66 -0.01 -2.45
C GLU A 40 -10.71 1.19 -2.31
N TYR A 41 -10.52 1.92 -3.41
CA TYR A 41 -9.96 3.26 -3.34
C TYR A 41 -11.10 4.27 -3.25
N LYS A 42 -11.11 4.99 -2.13
CA LYS A 42 -12.09 6.04 -1.88
C LYS A 42 -11.59 7.35 -2.47
N ARG A 43 -12.29 7.86 -3.49
CA ARG A 43 -11.88 9.08 -4.21
C ARG A 43 -11.73 10.29 -3.28
N GLU A 44 -12.47 10.34 -2.18
CA GLU A 44 -12.33 11.38 -1.14
C GLU A 44 -11.01 11.34 -0.36
N THR A 45 -10.20 10.30 -0.55
CA THR A 45 -8.88 10.15 0.08
C THR A 45 -7.73 10.53 -0.86
N GLU A 46 -8.05 11.03 -2.05
CA GLU A 46 -7.09 11.52 -3.03
C GLU A 46 -6.17 12.61 -2.43
N GLY A 47 -4.86 12.42 -2.55
CA GLY A 47 -3.86 13.36 -2.02
C GLY A 47 -3.62 13.25 -0.51
N GLU A 48 -4.33 12.37 0.19
CA GLU A 48 -4.13 12.12 1.61
C GLU A 48 -3.22 10.92 1.85
N TRP A 49 -2.53 10.92 2.99
CA TRP A 49 -1.69 9.79 3.39
C TRP A 49 -2.53 8.52 3.61
N GLN A 50 -2.18 7.47 2.87
CA GLN A 50 -2.75 6.14 3.00
C GLN A 50 -1.72 5.22 3.65
N TYR A 51 -2.13 4.49 4.68
CA TYR A 51 -1.30 3.46 5.27
C TYR A 51 -1.59 2.12 4.57
N LEU A 52 -0.55 1.50 4.03
CA LEU A 52 -0.63 0.21 3.36
C LEU A 52 0.16 -0.82 4.16
N GLN A 53 -0.42 -2.01 4.32
CA GLN A 53 0.23 -3.14 4.94
C GLN A 53 -0.03 -4.40 4.14
N PHE A 54 1.03 -5.21 4.01
CA PHE A 54 0.97 -6.53 3.44
C PHE A 54 1.84 -7.47 4.26
N SER A 55 1.31 -8.63 4.63
CA SER A 55 2.07 -9.66 5.34
C SER A 55 1.68 -11.05 4.91
N TYR A 56 2.65 -11.95 4.98
CA TYR A 56 2.46 -13.36 4.70
C TYR A 56 2.94 -14.20 5.89
N LYS A 57 2.23 -15.30 6.17
CA LYS A 57 2.67 -16.33 7.10
C LYS A 57 2.32 -17.71 6.57
N ARG A 58 3.34 -18.56 6.50
CA ARG A 58 3.18 -20.01 6.36
C ARG A 58 2.94 -20.62 7.74
N TYR A 59 1.81 -21.33 7.91
CA TYR A 59 1.43 -21.98 9.16
C TYR A 59 1.89 -23.44 9.18
N THR A 60 1.77 -24.12 8.04
CA THR A 60 2.18 -25.52 7.86
C THR A 60 2.89 -25.69 6.52
N GLN A 61 3.30 -26.92 6.17
CA GLN A 61 3.87 -27.18 4.85
C GLN A 61 2.85 -27.03 3.72
N GLN A 62 1.55 -27.05 4.03
CA GLN A 62 0.45 -26.99 3.06
C GLN A 62 -0.48 -25.78 3.25
N GLU A 63 -0.25 -24.95 4.27
CA GLU A 63 -1.12 -23.83 4.63
C GLU A 63 -0.32 -22.54 4.84
N GLY A 64 -0.77 -21.48 4.17
CA GLY A 64 -0.27 -20.12 4.37
C GLY A 64 -1.38 -19.11 4.10
N HIS A 65 -1.21 -17.92 4.69
CA HIS A 65 -2.13 -16.79 4.55
C HIS A 65 -1.34 -15.55 4.22
N ALA A 66 -1.77 -14.83 3.18
CA ALA A 66 -1.37 -13.46 2.92
C ALA A 66 -2.53 -12.52 3.29
N ILE A 67 -2.22 -11.42 3.96
CA ILE A 67 -3.19 -10.43 4.42
C ILE A 67 -2.69 -9.05 4.06
N ALA A 68 -3.59 -8.28 3.43
CA ALA A 68 -3.40 -6.87 3.15
C ALA A 68 -4.36 -6.03 3.98
N PHE A 69 -3.92 -4.85 4.41
CA PHE A 69 -4.78 -3.82 4.98
C PHE A 69 -4.48 -2.45 4.36
N THR A 70 -5.54 -1.66 4.16
CA THR A 70 -5.45 -0.23 3.94
C THR A 70 -6.02 0.49 5.16
N LEU A 71 -5.45 1.63 5.51
CA LEU A 71 -5.98 2.50 6.55
C LEU A 71 -5.96 3.96 6.09
N PHE A 72 -7.11 4.60 6.22
CA PHE A 72 -7.28 6.05 6.11
C PHE A 72 -8.13 6.56 7.26
N LYS A 73 -7.58 7.47 8.08
CA LYS A 73 -8.21 7.96 9.32
C LYS A 73 -8.59 6.79 10.23
N ASP A 74 -9.87 6.49 10.37
CA ASP A 74 -10.40 5.36 11.16
C ASP A 74 -10.99 4.24 10.28
N TYR A 75 -10.89 4.37 8.95
CA TYR A 75 -11.42 3.41 8.00
C TYR A 75 -10.34 2.38 7.62
N ILE A 76 -10.62 1.10 7.92
CA ILE A 76 -9.74 -0.03 7.61
C ILE A 76 -10.46 -1.03 6.71
N GLU A 77 -9.89 -1.29 5.55
CA GLU A 77 -10.22 -2.45 4.73
C GLU A 77 -9.12 -3.49 4.79
N GLY A 78 -9.51 -4.75 4.57
CA GLY A 78 -8.56 -5.84 4.55
C GLY A 78 -8.97 -6.94 3.57
N LEU A 79 -7.95 -7.55 2.99
CA LEU A 79 -8.06 -8.67 2.06
C LEU A 79 -7.26 -9.83 2.64
N LYS A 80 -7.87 -11.02 2.68
CA LYS A 80 -7.18 -12.27 3.03
C LYS A 80 -7.10 -13.16 1.79
N MET A 81 -5.93 -13.74 1.57
CA MET A 81 -5.65 -14.70 0.51
C MET A 81 -5.09 -15.98 1.14
N ASP A 82 -5.75 -17.11 0.90
CA ASP A 82 -5.27 -18.43 1.31
C ASP A 82 -4.29 -18.93 0.23
N VAL A 83 -2.98 -18.77 0.48
CA VAL A 83 -1.90 -18.97 -0.51
C VAL A 83 -0.67 -19.58 0.11
N LEU A 84 0.10 -20.31 -0.70
CA LEU A 84 1.37 -20.87 -0.27
C LEU A 84 2.52 -20.29 -1.11
N ASN A 85 3.21 -19.28 -0.60
CA ASN A 85 4.37 -18.71 -1.28
C ASN A 85 5.59 -19.63 -1.22
N SER A 86 6.51 -19.48 -2.18
CA SER A 86 7.81 -20.13 -2.13
C SER A 86 8.60 -19.79 -0.85
N LEU A 87 9.39 -20.75 -0.34
CA LEU A 87 10.28 -20.48 0.80
C LEU A 87 11.38 -19.49 0.39
N LEU A 88 11.65 -18.52 1.26
CA LEU A 88 12.78 -17.61 1.11
C LEU A 88 14.08 -18.37 1.34
N THR A 89 14.94 -18.45 0.32
CA THR A 89 16.18 -19.22 0.38
C THR A 89 17.42 -18.34 0.58
N ASN A 90 17.67 -17.39 -0.33
CA ASN A 90 18.97 -16.72 -0.40
C ASN A 90 18.92 -15.21 -0.24
N CYS A 91 18.13 -14.53 -1.08
CA CYS A 91 18.09 -13.06 -1.12
C CYS A 91 16.69 -12.57 -1.46
N LEU A 92 16.42 -11.34 -1.04
CA LEU A 92 15.20 -10.61 -1.36
C LEU A 92 15.57 -9.39 -2.18
N TYR A 93 14.82 -9.17 -3.26
CA TYR A 93 14.84 -7.91 -3.98
C TYR A 93 13.62 -7.10 -3.55
N PHE A 94 13.86 -5.88 -3.08
CA PHE A 94 12.82 -4.98 -2.63
C PHE A 94 12.84 -3.71 -3.48
N SER A 95 11.74 -3.44 -4.16
CA SER A 95 11.56 -2.27 -5.01
C SER A 95 10.34 -1.49 -4.54
N VAL A 96 10.44 -0.17 -4.58
CA VAL A 96 9.39 0.76 -4.15
C VAL A 96 9.25 1.83 -5.21
N GLY A 97 8.01 2.11 -5.62
CA GLY A 97 7.72 3.10 -6.66
C GLY A 97 8.14 2.70 -8.08
N HIS A 98 8.59 1.47 -8.27
CA HIS A 98 8.99 0.91 -9.56
C HIS A 98 8.71 -0.60 -9.60
N ALA A 99 8.10 -1.08 -10.69
CA ALA A 99 7.74 -2.49 -10.88
C ALA A 99 8.35 -3.11 -12.15
N GLY A 100 9.44 -2.54 -12.66
CA GLY A 100 10.13 -3.01 -13.86
C GLY A 100 9.72 -2.26 -15.13
N LYS A 101 10.21 -2.75 -16.27
CA LYS A 101 10.19 -2.01 -17.55
C LYS A 101 8.81 -1.75 -18.16
N TYR A 102 7.77 -2.46 -17.71
CA TYR A 102 6.43 -2.40 -18.30
C TYR A 102 5.43 -1.56 -17.50
N TYR A 103 5.84 -1.06 -16.34
CA TYR A 103 4.97 -0.31 -15.44
C TYR A 103 5.47 1.13 -15.30
N ALA A 104 4.54 2.07 -15.25
CA ALA A 104 4.86 3.45 -14.92
C ALA A 104 5.44 3.50 -13.50
N ASN A 105 6.40 4.41 -13.29
CA ASN A 105 6.88 4.69 -11.94
C ASN A 105 5.78 5.38 -11.13
N PHE A 106 5.80 5.16 -9.83
CA PHE A 106 4.91 5.84 -8.90
C PHE A 106 5.22 7.33 -8.87
N ASP A 107 4.20 8.16 -9.10
CA ASP A 107 4.26 9.61 -9.04
C ASP A 107 3.51 10.08 -7.78
N GLY A 108 4.26 10.27 -6.69
CA GLY A 108 3.72 10.62 -5.39
C GLY A 108 4.77 10.57 -4.28
N GLN A 109 4.32 10.61 -3.03
CA GLN A 109 5.21 10.54 -1.87
C GLN A 109 5.05 9.22 -1.14
N ILE A 110 6.17 8.59 -0.80
CA ILE A 110 6.22 7.38 0.02
C ILE A 110 7.12 7.66 1.22
N THR A 111 6.67 7.25 2.41
CA THR A 111 7.36 7.51 3.66
C THR A 111 7.27 6.31 4.58
N LYS A 112 8.19 6.22 5.55
CA LYS A 112 8.20 5.20 6.62
C LYS A 112 8.10 3.76 6.10
N VAL A 113 8.71 3.47 4.95
CA VAL A 113 8.76 2.11 4.39
C VAL A 113 9.47 1.16 5.35
N ARG A 114 8.84 0.05 5.69
CA ARG A 114 9.38 -0.96 6.60
C ARG A 114 9.20 -2.35 6.04
N PHE A 115 10.24 -3.16 6.20
CA PHE A 115 10.24 -4.56 5.84
C PHE A 115 10.64 -5.38 7.07
N ASN A 116 9.82 -6.35 7.45
CA ASN A 116 10.02 -7.14 8.67
C ASN A 116 9.98 -8.63 8.33
N LEU A 117 10.96 -9.38 8.83
CA LEU A 117 11.05 -10.83 8.70
C LEU A 117 11.03 -11.48 10.09
N GLY A 118 10.47 -12.68 10.17
CA GLY A 118 10.48 -13.49 11.38
C GLY A 118 9.32 -13.18 12.35
N PRO A 119 9.41 -13.71 13.59
CA PRO A 119 8.33 -13.64 14.58
C PRO A 119 7.83 -12.22 14.82
N GLY A 120 6.50 -12.04 14.87
CA GLY A 120 5.86 -10.74 15.08
C GLY A 120 5.79 -9.84 13.84
N SER A 121 6.17 -10.34 12.65
CA SER A 121 6.04 -9.61 11.38
C SER A 121 4.68 -9.76 10.73
N PHE A 122 3.97 -10.87 10.99
CA PHE A 122 2.65 -11.14 10.45
C PHE A 122 1.56 -10.41 11.25
N ILE A 123 0.60 -9.81 10.54
CA ILE A 123 -0.53 -9.09 11.12
C ILE A 123 -1.80 -9.81 10.66
N ASP A 124 -2.48 -10.46 11.60
CA ASP A 124 -3.59 -11.36 11.28
C ASP A 124 -4.94 -10.64 11.16
N ASN A 125 -5.09 -9.54 11.90
CA ASN A 125 -6.37 -8.85 12.03
C ASN A 125 -6.19 -7.34 12.27
N LYS A 126 -7.32 -6.62 12.19
CA LYS A 126 -7.36 -5.16 12.36
C LYS A 126 -6.91 -4.68 13.75
N VAL A 127 -7.12 -5.48 14.79
CA VAL A 127 -6.72 -5.12 16.17
C VAL A 127 -5.20 -5.14 16.30
N ASP A 128 -4.56 -6.16 15.73
CA ASP A 128 -3.09 -6.26 15.68
C ASP A 128 -2.48 -5.13 14.85
N LEU A 129 -3.11 -4.79 13.71
CA LEU A 129 -2.73 -3.66 12.87
C LEU A 129 -2.73 -2.34 13.66
N LEU A 130 -3.83 -2.03 14.34
CA LEU A 130 -3.95 -0.81 15.14
C LEU A 130 -2.94 -0.77 16.28
N SER A 131 -2.70 -1.91 16.94
CA SER A 131 -1.69 -2.04 17.99
C SER A 131 -0.28 -1.77 17.46
N ARG A 132 0.01 -2.27 16.25
CA ARG A 132 1.27 -2.06 15.54
C ARG A 132 1.49 -0.59 15.18
N ILE A 133 0.47 0.09 14.66
CA ILE A 133 0.54 1.51 14.29
C ILE A 133 0.77 2.40 15.51
N LYS A 134 0.09 2.11 16.63
CA LYS A 134 0.26 2.86 17.88
C LYS A 134 1.67 2.72 18.48
N THR A 135 2.29 1.56 18.34
CA THR A 135 3.52 1.23 19.07
C THR A 135 4.80 1.34 18.24
N LYS A 136 4.71 1.06 16.94
CA LYS A 136 5.89 0.99 16.06
C LYS A 136 5.70 1.85 14.82
N ASP A 137 4.61 1.65 14.10
CA ASP A 137 4.39 2.21 12.76
C ASP A 137 3.62 3.55 12.85
N THR A 138 4.11 4.48 13.69
CA THR A 138 3.40 5.76 13.93
C THR A 138 3.09 6.45 12.61
N LEU A 139 1.85 6.90 12.45
CA LEU A 139 1.42 7.62 11.24
C LEU A 139 2.15 8.97 11.16
N GLN A 140 2.18 9.58 9.97
CA GLN A 140 2.64 10.95 9.88
C GLN A 140 1.60 11.86 10.55
N ASP A 141 2.07 12.78 11.38
CA ASP A 141 1.24 13.90 11.77
C ASP A 141 0.94 14.66 10.48
N VAL A 142 -0.33 14.77 10.15
CA VAL A 142 -0.78 15.64 9.07
C VAL A 142 -0.64 17.07 9.60
N GLU A 143 0.59 17.58 9.67
CA GLU A 143 0.79 19.02 9.78
C GLU A 143 0.08 19.62 8.58
N GLN A 144 -0.97 20.41 8.86
CA GLN A 144 -1.78 21.04 7.85
C GLN A 144 -0.86 21.73 6.83
N VAL A 145 -0.85 21.24 5.59
CA VAL A 145 -0.26 21.93 4.44
C VAL A 145 -1.16 23.13 4.09
N SER A 146 -1.34 24.05 5.05
CA SER A 146 -2.25 25.21 4.98
C SER A 146 -1.49 26.55 4.90
N MET A 147 -0.19 26.61 5.18
CA MET A 147 0.51 27.90 5.35
C MET A 147 1.43 28.36 4.21
N TYR A 148 1.12 28.09 2.93
CA TYR A 148 1.87 28.73 1.83
C TYR A 148 1.05 29.23 0.64
N ARG A 149 -0.27 29.37 0.79
CA ARG A 149 -1.10 30.14 -0.16
C ARG A 149 -1.40 31.55 0.36
N ASN A 150 -0.36 32.30 0.68
CA ASN A 150 -0.44 33.76 0.83
C ASN A 150 0.81 34.40 0.20
N PHE A 151 1.01 34.19 -1.11
CA PHE A 151 1.78 35.15 -1.89
C PHE A 151 0.78 36.10 -2.53
N ILE A 152 0.49 37.16 -1.78
CA ILE A 152 -0.13 38.38 -2.30
C ILE A 152 0.95 39.02 -3.18
N TRP A 153 0.71 39.09 -4.48
CA TRP A 153 1.43 40.06 -5.32
C TRP A 153 0.88 41.44 -4.96
N ASN A 154 1.60 42.18 -4.14
CA ASN A 154 1.45 43.63 -4.08
C ASN A 154 2.42 44.26 -5.09
N THR A 155 1.80 44.99 -6.02
CA THR A 155 2.31 45.98 -6.99
C THR A 155 3.32 45.51 -8.04
#